data_AF-C2XW35-F1
#
_entry.id   AF-C2XW35-F1
#
_cell.length_a   1.000
_cell.length_b   1.000
_cell.length_c   1.000
_cell.angle_alpha   90.00
_cell.angle_beta   90.00
_cell.angle_gamma   90.00
#
_symmetry.space_group_name_H-M   'P 1'
#
loop_
_entity.id
_entity.type
_entity.pdbx_description
1 polymer ?
#
loop_
_entity_poly.entity_id
_entity_poly.type
_entity_poly.pdbx_seq_one_letter_code
_entity_poly.pdbx_strand_id
1 'polypeptide(L)'
;MGKCYGLFGSCTLFMFSKKGGIKVGVKIFNGRHIANCKDKEFVVFIIGMRINNLFKFWKWIPVFNAMGPMIKELYQNPQWGFLHTEFLFSWRKVILIQYWKGFDELVNYAHGENHSYAWKSYNNKIKDNGSVGVFHETYQIEKGASEAIYVNMPKTGLSRATEHIPVSQDTNTAQKRMNK
;
A
#
# COMPACT_ATOMS: atom_id res chain seq x y z
N MET A 1 -6.85 -41.34 -2.83
CA MET A 1 -6.55 -40.39 -3.92
C MET A 1 -7.56 -39.24 -3.83
N GLY A 2 -7.11 -38.07 -3.40
CA GLY A 2 -7.94 -36.86 -3.30
C GLY A 2 -7.03 -35.68 -2.95
N LYS A 3 -6.69 -34.87 -3.95
CA LYS A 3 -5.67 -33.82 -3.88
C LYS A 3 -6.21 -32.58 -3.15
N CYS A 4 -5.54 -32.20 -2.05
CA CYS A 4 -5.63 -30.86 -1.47
C CYS A 4 -4.95 -29.85 -2.40
N TYR A 5 -5.69 -28.84 -2.87
CA TYR A 5 -5.13 -27.63 -3.47
C TYR A 5 -5.17 -26.50 -2.43
N GLY A 6 -4.06 -26.31 -1.72
CA GLY A 6 -3.77 -25.08 -0.99
C GLY A 6 -2.73 -24.29 -1.77
N LEU A 7 -2.97 -22.99 -1.98
CA LEU A 7 -1.94 -21.98 -2.34
C LEU A 7 -2.60 -20.60 -2.50
N PHE A 8 -2.85 -19.91 -1.38
CA PHE A 8 -2.82 -18.45 -1.33
C PHE A 8 -2.11 -18.05 -0.03
N GLY A 9 -0.81 -18.34 -0.02
CA GLY A 9 0.11 -17.83 0.99
C GLY A 9 0.41 -16.36 0.74
N SER A 10 0.39 -15.59 1.82
CA SER A 10 0.87 -14.21 1.92
C SER A 10 2.24 -14.06 1.24
N CYS A 11 2.29 -13.26 0.17
CA CYS A 11 3.53 -12.93 -0.52
C CYS A 11 3.87 -11.46 -0.23
N THR A 12 4.43 -11.22 0.95
CA THR A 12 5.24 -10.03 1.19
C THR A 12 6.46 -10.14 0.28
N LEU A 13 6.53 -9.27 -0.72
CA LEU A 13 7.64 -9.21 -1.67
C LEU A 13 8.94 -8.89 -0.92
N PHE A 14 9.74 -9.92 -0.64
CA PHE A 14 11.10 -9.80 -0.14
C PHE A 14 11.97 -9.14 -1.21
N MET A 15 12.36 -7.89 -0.98
CA MET A 15 13.62 -7.37 -1.52
C MET A 15 14.44 -6.83 -0.35
N PHE A 16 15.76 -7.04 -0.43
CA PHE A 16 16.83 -6.79 0.56
C PHE A 16 17.20 -7.97 1.45
N SER A 17 18.06 -8.83 0.88
CA SER A 17 18.97 -9.70 1.61
C SER A 17 20.32 -9.01 1.78
N LYS A 18 20.78 -8.84 3.03
CA LYS A 18 22.15 -9.16 3.46
C LYS A 18 22.23 -9.25 4.99
N LYS A 19 22.57 -10.48 5.44
CA LYS A 19 23.22 -10.90 6.69
C LYS A 19 22.62 -10.43 8.03
N GLY A 20 21.83 -11.33 8.62
CA GLY A 20 21.38 -11.33 10.02
C GLY A 20 20.28 -12.38 10.17
N GLY A 21 20.38 -13.26 11.16
CA GLY A 21 19.57 -14.48 11.28
C GLY A 21 18.07 -14.31 10.98
N ILE A 22 17.53 -15.21 10.16
CA ILE A 22 16.17 -15.14 9.65
C ILE A 22 15.19 -15.41 10.80
N LYS A 23 14.54 -14.36 11.32
CA LYS A 23 13.27 -14.52 12.04
C LYS A 23 12.18 -14.83 11.01
N VAL A 24 11.99 -16.12 10.70
CA VAL A 24 10.97 -16.61 9.77
C VAL A 24 9.60 -16.52 10.46
N GLY A 25 8.95 -15.37 10.35
CA GLY A 25 7.56 -15.22 10.79
C GLY A 25 7.16 -13.76 10.93
N VAL A 26 6.12 -13.35 10.22
CA VAL A 26 5.49 -12.05 10.50
C VAL A 26 4.87 -12.14 11.90
N LYS A 27 5.26 -11.22 12.81
CA LYS A 27 4.74 -11.21 14.18
C LYS A 27 3.21 -11.01 14.14
N ILE A 28 2.49 -12.01 14.64
CA ILE A 28 1.04 -11.92 14.86
C ILE A 28 0.79 -11.24 16.21
N PHE A 29 -0.12 -10.27 16.22
CA PHE A 29 -0.58 -9.60 17.43
C PHE A 29 -1.94 -10.20 17.83
N ASN A 30 -1.92 -11.08 18.82
CA ASN A 30 -3.13 -11.74 19.33
C ASN A 30 -4.04 -10.73 20.06
N GLY A 31 -5.35 -10.89 19.92
CA GLY A 31 -6.35 -9.98 20.47
C GLY A 31 -6.67 -8.82 19.54
N ARG A 32 -7.40 -7.83 20.07
CA ARG A 32 -7.93 -6.68 19.32
C ARG A 32 -6.99 -5.48 19.45
N HIS A 33 -6.59 -4.94 18.31
CA HIS A 33 -5.74 -3.76 18.21
C HIS A 33 -6.35 -2.74 17.25
N ILE A 34 -5.93 -1.49 17.36
CA ILE A 34 -6.40 -0.40 16.51
C ILE A 34 -5.21 0.35 15.89
N ALA A 35 -5.49 1.11 14.84
CA ALA A 35 -4.61 2.16 14.37
C ALA A 35 -4.91 3.44 15.15
N ASN A 36 -3.97 3.94 15.96
CA ASN A 36 -4.14 5.21 16.67
C ASN A 36 -3.96 6.38 15.69
N CYS A 37 -5.09 6.84 15.15
CA CYS A 37 -5.15 7.86 14.10
C CYS A 37 -6.16 8.98 14.39
N LYS A 38 -6.78 8.97 15.58
CA LYS A 38 -7.86 9.90 15.93
C LYS A 38 -7.48 11.37 15.75
N ASP A 39 -6.27 11.75 16.18
CA ASP A 39 -5.78 13.13 16.10
C ASP A 39 -4.94 13.42 14.84
N LYS A 40 -4.93 12.49 13.87
CA LYS A 40 -4.12 12.60 12.66
C LYS A 40 -4.99 12.92 11.45
N GLU A 41 -4.52 13.87 10.66
CA GLU A 41 -4.93 14.00 9.27
C GLU A 41 -3.91 13.27 8.39
N PHE A 42 -4.38 12.68 7.29
CA PHE A 42 -3.54 11.94 6.36
C PHE A 42 -4.26 11.76 5.02
N VAL A 43 -3.53 11.31 4.02
CA VAL A 43 -4.09 10.96 2.71
C VAL A 43 -3.95 9.46 2.47
N VAL A 44 -5.04 8.86 1.99
CA VAL A 44 -5.03 7.51 1.42
C VAL A 44 -5.00 7.65 -0.09
N PHE A 45 -3.93 7.16 -0.71
CA PHE A 45 -3.76 7.14 -2.14
C PHE A 45 -3.77 5.71 -2.65
N ILE A 46 -4.80 5.34 -3.40
CA ILE A 46 -4.90 4.03 -4.03
C ILE A 46 -4.43 4.18 -5.46
N ILE A 47 -3.39 3.48 -5.85
CA ILE A 47 -2.89 3.47 -7.23
C ILE A 47 -2.75 2.04 -7.71
N GLY A 48 -3.11 1.77 -8.96
CA GLY A 48 -2.96 0.42 -9.48
C GLY A 48 -2.87 0.36 -10.98
N MET A 49 -2.43 -0.81 -11.43
CA MET A 49 -2.45 -1.19 -12.84
C MET A 49 -3.38 -2.38 -13.04
N ARG A 50 -4.06 -2.41 -14.19
CA ARG A 50 -4.84 -3.55 -14.67
C ARG A 50 -4.26 -4.04 -15.99
N ILE A 51 -3.92 -5.32 -16.06
CA ILE A 51 -3.47 -5.95 -17.30
C ILE A 51 -4.71 -6.27 -18.14
N ASN A 52 -4.91 -5.59 -19.27
CA ASN A 52 -6.06 -5.81 -20.17
C ASN A 52 -5.78 -6.89 -21.21
N ASN A 53 -4.52 -7.10 -21.59
CA ASN A 53 -4.09 -8.20 -22.45
C ASN A 53 -2.88 -8.93 -21.82
N LEU A 54 -3.10 -10.17 -21.33
CA LEU A 54 -2.08 -10.96 -20.63
C LEU A 54 -0.91 -11.36 -21.55
N PHE A 55 -1.19 -11.63 -22.83
CA PHE A 55 -0.19 -12.09 -23.80
C PHE A 55 0.82 -11.01 -24.19
N LYS A 56 0.49 -9.73 -24.00
CA LYS A 56 1.40 -8.60 -24.25
C LYS A 56 2.34 -8.33 -23.07
N PHE A 57 3.06 -9.36 -22.58
CA PHE A 57 3.91 -9.24 -21.39
C PHE A 57 5.05 -8.23 -21.52
N TRP A 58 5.63 -8.10 -22.70
CA TRP A 58 6.61 -7.06 -23.03
C TRP A 58 6.08 -5.62 -22.87
N LYS A 59 4.75 -5.43 -22.85
CA LYS A 59 4.13 -4.13 -22.59
C LYS A 59 3.88 -3.90 -21.10
N TRP A 60 3.38 -4.91 -20.37
CA TRP A 60 2.95 -4.72 -18.98
C TRP A 60 4.04 -4.94 -17.94
N ILE A 61 5.05 -5.79 -18.20
CA ILE A 61 6.18 -6.03 -17.28
C ILE A 61 6.97 -4.74 -16.99
N PRO A 62 7.31 -3.89 -17.99
CA PRO A 62 8.04 -2.65 -17.70
C PRO A 62 7.26 -1.67 -16.83
N VAL A 63 5.93 -1.62 -16.97
CA VAL A 63 5.05 -0.77 -16.14
C VAL A 63 5.05 -1.28 -14.70
N PHE A 64 4.91 -2.60 -14.53
CA PHE A 64 4.97 -3.24 -13.21
C PHE A 64 6.32 -3.00 -12.52
N ASN A 65 7.44 -3.17 -13.26
CA ASN A 65 8.78 -3.02 -12.72
C ASN A 65 9.14 -1.57 -12.35
N ALA A 66 8.45 -0.57 -12.91
CA ALA A 66 8.66 0.84 -12.56
C ALA A 66 8.19 1.16 -11.13
N MET A 67 7.23 0.40 -10.57
CA MET A 67 6.67 0.68 -9.25
C MET A 67 7.68 0.44 -8.11
N GLY A 68 8.49 -0.62 -8.22
CA GLY A 68 9.44 -1.02 -7.18
C GLY A 68 10.46 0.07 -6.82
N PRO A 69 11.21 0.63 -7.79
CA PRO A 69 12.15 1.73 -7.55
C PRO A 69 11.51 2.97 -6.90
N MET A 70 10.32 3.38 -7.36
CA MET A 70 9.60 4.53 -6.78
C MET A 70 9.27 4.30 -5.30
N ILE A 71 8.75 3.11 -4.97
CA ILE A 71 8.41 2.77 -3.57
C ILE A 71 9.66 2.68 -2.70
N LYS A 72 10.75 2.10 -3.24
CA LYS A 72 12.03 2.07 -2.55
C LYS A 72 12.53 3.48 -2.22
N GLU A 73 12.45 4.39 -3.19
CA GLU A 73 12.80 5.79 -2.99
C GLU A 73 11.97 6.43 -1.88
N LEU A 74 10.65 6.22 -1.89
CA LEU A 74 9.75 6.74 -0.86
C LEU A 74 10.11 6.27 0.55
N TYR A 75 10.48 5.00 0.71
CA TYR A 75 10.95 4.48 2.00
C TYR A 75 12.34 5.02 2.40
N GLN A 76 13.20 5.33 1.42
CA GLN A 76 14.55 5.86 1.67
C GLN A 76 14.55 7.36 1.96
N ASN A 77 13.47 8.07 1.61
CA ASN A 77 13.37 9.51 1.66
C ASN A 77 12.10 9.95 2.42
N PRO A 78 12.11 9.86 3.78
CA PRO A 78 10.95 10.22 4.60
C PRO A 78 10.47 11.67 4.46
N GLN A 79 11.31 12.55 3.89
CA GLN A 79 10.97 13.95 3.61
C GLN A 79 9.82 14.10 2.61
N TRP A 80 9.55 13.09 1.79
CA TRP A 80 8.40 13.09 0.87
C TRP A 80 7.06 12.91 1.58
N GLY A 81 7.02 12.77 2.90
CA GLY A 81 5.75 12.61 3.64
C GLY A 81 5.04 11.27 3.41
N PHE A 82 5.67 10.31 2.74
CA PHE A 82 5.19 8.95 2.63
C PHE A 82 5.26 8.23 3.98
N LEU A 83 4.17 7.57 4.37
CA LEU A 83 4.07 6.83 5.63
C LEU A 83 4.24 5.34 5.43
N HIS A 84 3.49 4.75 4.49
CA HIS A 84 3.49 3.31 4.24
C HIS A 84 2.76 2.94 2.95
N THR A 85 3.06 1.78 2.37
CA THR A 85 2.26 1.18 1.28
C THR A 85 1.96 -0.29 1.53
N GLU A 86 0.75 -0.71 1.20
CA GLU A 86 0.35 -2.11 1.10
C GLU A 86 0.24 -2.52 -0.37
N PHE A 87 0.63 -3.76 -0.69
CA PHE A 87 0.44 -4.33 -2.02
C PHE A 87 -0.71 -5.34 -1.99
N LEU A 88 -1.67 -5.17 -2.88
CA LEU A 88 -2.72 -6.15 -3.13
C LEU A 88 -2.62 -6.65 -4.57
N PHE A 89 -2.54 -7.97 -4.68
CA PHE A 89 -2.52 -8.66 -5.96
C PHE A 89 -3.87 -9.34 -6.17
N SER A 90 -4.44 -9.12 -7.34
CA SER A 90 -5.63 -9.81 -7.84
C SER A 90 -5.31 -10.37 -9.23
N TRP A 91 -6.15 -11.27 -9.76
CA TRP A 91 -5.92 -12.00 -11.02
C TRP A 91 -5.39 -11.14 -12.18
N ARG A 92 -5.82 -9.87 -12.26
CA ARG A 92 -5.36 -8.92 -13.31
C ARG A 92 -4.96 -7.56 -12.79
N LYS A 93 -4.90 -7.36 -11.48
CA LYS A 93 -4.65 -6.05 -10.89
C LYS A 93 -3.52 -6.13 -9.88
N VAL A 94 -2.66 -5.13 -9.93
CA VAL A 94 -1.71 -4.81 -8.88
C VAL A 94 -2.17 -3.48 -8.31
N ILE A 95 -2.47 -3.46 -7.02
CA ILE A 95 -3.03 -2.31 -6.32
C ILE A 95 -2.10 -1.98 -5.16
N LEU A 96 -1.78 -0.70 -5.01
CA LEU A 96 -1.01 -0.17 -3.92
C LEU A 96 -1.93 0.76 -3.14
N ILE A 97 -2.05 0.51 -1.84
CA ILE A 97 -2.70 1.44 -0.91
C ILE A 97 -1.60 2.17 -0.17
N GLN A 98 -1.44 3.45 -0.45
CA GLN A 98 -0.42 4.30 0.13
C GLN A 98 -1.03 5.24 1.17
N TYR A 99 -0.29 5.48 2.24
CA TYR A 99 -0.62 6.44 3.28
C TYR A 99 0.40 7.56 3.26
N TRP A 100 -0.07 8.80 3.31
CA TRP A 100 0.76 10.01 3.21
C TRP A 100 0.39 10.98 4.33
N LYS A 101 1.35 11.80 4.78
CA LYS A 101 1.13 12.83 5.80
C LYS A 101 0.11 13.88 5.34
N GLY A 102 0.14 14.26 4.08
CA GLY A 102 -0.74 15.27 3.51
C GLY A 102 -0.84 15.17 1.99
N PHE A 103 -1.73 15.98 1.42
CA PHE A 103 -2.00 16.01 0.00
C PHE A 103 -0.88 16.71 -0.78
N ASP A 104 -0.33 17.78 -0.21
CA ASP A 104 0.73 18.55 -0.86
C ASP A 104 2.01 17.71 -1.02
N GLU A 105 2.36 16.90 -0.02
CA GLU A 105 3.50 16.00 -0.11
C GLU A 105 3.31 14.92 -1.20
N LEU A 106 2.10 14.36 -1.30
CA LEU A 106 1.74 13.43 -2.37
C LEU A 106 1.89 14.08 -3.76
N VAL A 107 1.34 15.29 -3.93
CA VAL A 107 1.37 16.01 -5.21
C VAL A 107 2.80 16.42 -5.57
N ASN A 108 3.59 16.87 -4.60
CA ASN A 108 4.99 17.23 -4.80
C ASN A 108 5.81 16.02 -5.27
N TYR A 109 5.60 14.85 -4.67
CA TYR A 109 6.26 13.61 -5.14
C TYR A 109 5.78 13.20 -6.53
N ALA A 110 4.48 13.30 -6.82
CA ALA A 110 3.92 12.94 -8.13
C ALA A 110 4.47 13.80 -9.28
N HIS A 111 4.87 15.04 -9.00
CA HIS A 111 5.56 15.92 -9.96
C HIS A 111 7.10 15.76 -9.98
N GLY A 112 7.66 14.96 -9.07
CA GLY A 112 9.09 14.66 -9.03
C GLY A 112 9.60 13.92 -10.27
N GLU A 113 10.93 13.90 -10.43
CA GLU A 113 11.59 13.38 -11.62
C GLU A 113 11.28 11.89 -11.88
N ASN A 114 11.35 11.05 -10.84
CA ASN A 114 11.16 9.61 -10.98
C ASN A 114 9.74 9.25 -11.38
N HIS A 115 8.73 9.87 -10.76
CA HIS A 115 7.34 9.65 -11.12
C HIS A 115 7.01 10.20 -12.52
N SER A 116 7.49 11.41 -12.84
CA SER A 116 7.31 12.01 -14.16
C SER A 116 7.94 11.18 -15.28
N TYR A 117 9.14 10.62 -15.04
CA TYR A 117 9.80 9.72 -15.98
C TYR A 117 9.02 8.42 -16.17
N ALA A 118 8.55 7.79 -15.09
CA ALA A 118 7.74 6.58 -15.16
C ALA A 118 6.43 6.84 -15.94
N TRP A 119 5.77 7.97 -15.68
CA TRP A 119 4.56 8.38 -16.38
C TRP A 119 4.80 8.65 -17.87
N LYS A 120 5.89 9.33 -18.21
CA LYS A 120 6.30 9.57 -19.61
C LYS A 120 6.58 8.24 -20.34
N SER A 121 7.29 7.32 -19.68
CA SER A 121 7.57 5.97 -20.20
C SER A 121 6.28 5.17 -20.44
N TYR A 122 5.31 5.25 -19.51
CA TYR A 122 3.99 4.64 -19.68
C TYR A 122 3.27 5.23 -20.90
N ASN A 123 3.18 6.56 -20.99
CA ASN A 123 2.49 7.25 -22.08
C ASN A 123 3.08 6.89 -23.45
N ASN A 124 4.40 6.86 -23.57
CA ASN A 124 5.07 6.54 -24.84
C ASN A 124 4.85 5.08 -25.28
N LYS A 125 4.64 4.14 -24.35
CA LYS A 125 4.63 2.70 -24.66
C LYS A 125 3.22 2.09 -24.75
N ILE A 126 2.25 2.69 -24.05
CA ILE A 126 0.96 2.07 -23.74
C ILE A 126 -0.24 2.93 -24.17
N LYS A 127 -0.13 4.26 -24.13
CA LYS A 127 -1.27 5.20 -24.24
C LYS A 127 -2.20 4.86 -25.41
N ASP A 128 -1.64 4.45 -26.55
CA ASP A 128 -2.39 4.30 -27.79
C ASP A 128 -2.86 2.85 -28.09
N ASN A 129 -2.67 1.87 -27.17
CA ASN A 129 -3.03 0.46 -27.45
C ASN A 129 -3.85 -0.26 -26.37
N GLY A 130 -4.10 0.37 -25.22
CA GLY A 130 -5.01 -0.14 -24.17
C GLY A 130 -4.60 -1.47 -23.51
N SER A 131 -3.38 -1.97 -23.73
CA SER A 131 -2.93 -3.26 -23.17
C SER A 131 -2.80 -3.27 -21.64
N VAL A 132 -2.60 -2.10 -21.03
CA VAL A 132 -2.52 -1.89 -19.58
C VAL A 132 -3.29 -0.63 -19.21
N GLY A 133 -4.24 -0.76 -18.28
CA GLY A 133 -4.87 0.38 -17.63
C GLY A 133 -4.11 0.78 -16.37
N VAL A 134 -4.13 2.07 -16.05
CA VAL A 134 -3.66 2.61 -14.76
C VAL A 134 -4.83 3.39 -14.17
N PHE A 135 -5.00 3.31 -12.86
CA PHE A 135 -5.99 4.09 -12.13
C PHE A 135 -5.36 4.63 -10.85
N HIS A 136 -5.92 5.72 -10.33
CA HIS A 136 -5.67 6.17 -8.99
C HIS A 136 -6.93 6.75 -8.35
N GLU A 137 -6.96 6.76 -7.01
CA GLU A 137 -7.98 7.38 -6.18
C GLU A 137 -7.27 8.05 -5.00
N THR A 138 -7.66 9.28 -4.67
CA THR A 138 -7.07 10.06 -3.58
C THR A 138 -8.14 10.45 -2.59
N TYR A 139 -7.95 10.10 -1.31
CA TYR A 139 -8.85 10.42 -0.22
C TYR A 139 -8.10 11.20 0.86
N GLN A 140 -8.55 12.42 1.13
CA GLN A 140 -8.05 13.21 2.26
C GLN A 140 -8.89 12.90 3.49
N ILE A 141 -8.23 12.51 4.57
CA ILE A 141 -8.87 12.09 5.82
C ILE A 141 -8.58 13.15 6.88
N GLU A 142 -9.65 13.78 7.37
CA GLU A 142 -9.59 14.71 8.49
C GLU A 142 -9.40 13.98 9.84
N LYS A 143 -8.99 14.74 10.86
CA LYS A 143 -8.92 14.25 12.24
C LYS A 143 -10.28 13.72 12.71
N GLY A 144 -10.27 12.50 13.23
CA GLY A 144 -11.47 11.78 13.67
C GLY A 144 -12.34 11.22 12.53
N ALA A 145 -11.93 11.32 11.27
CA ALA A 145 -12.70 10.83 10.12
C ALA A 145 -12.31 9.40 9.68
N SER A 146 -11.55 8.67 10.49
CA SER A 146 -11.19 7.28 10.23
C SER A 146 -11.08 6.44 11.50
N GLU A 147 -11.43 5.16 11.39
CA GLU A 147 -11.16 4.14 12.41
C GLU A 147 -10.67 2.86 11.73
N ALA A 148 -9.81 2.11 12.41
CA ALA A 148 -9.40 0.79 11.97
C ALA A 148 -9.18 -0.14 13.15
N ILE A 149 -9.59 -1.39 12.98
CA ILE A 149 -9.43 -2.47 13.96
C ILE A 149 -8.81 -3.71 13.31
N TYR A 150 -7.96 -4.40 14.07
CA TYR A 150 -7.22 -5.59 13.66
C TYR A 150 -7.37 -6.65 14.75
N VAL A 151 -7.66 -7.89 14.37
CA VAL A 151 -7.91 -8.98 15.32
C VAL A 151 -7.07 -10.20 14.93
N ASN A 152 -6.15 -10.62 15.79
CA ASN A 152 -5.27 -11.77 15.56
C ASN A 152 -4.48 -11.69 14.24
N MET A 153 -4.02 -10.48 13.89
CA MET A 153 -3.40 -10.18 12.59
C MET A 153 -2.02 -9.56 12.80
N PRO A 154 -1.12 -9.65 11.80
CA PRO A 154 0.07 -8.81 11.80
C PRO A 154 -0.30 -7.33 11.57
N LYS A 155 0.63 -6.42 11.86
CA LYS A 155 0.45 -5.01 11.48
C LYS A 155 0.28 -4.92 9.97
N THR A 156 -0.77 -4.24 9.54
CA THR A 156 -1.12 -4.04 8.12
C THR A 156 -1.89 -2.73 7.94
N GLY A 157 -1.86 -2.18 6.73
CA GLY A 157 -2.62 -1.00 6.36
C GLY A 157 -2.29 0.19 7.25
N LEU A 158 -3.32 0.87 7.73
CA LEU A 158 -3.18 2.08 8.53
C LEU A 158 -2.36 1.85 9.81
N SER A 159 -2.41 0.67 10.43
CA SER A 159 -1.60 0.35 11.62
C SER A 159 -0.08 0.30 11.40
N ARG A 160 0.37 0.30 10.14
CA ARG A 160 1.79 0.49 9.78
C ARG A 160 2.16 1.95 9.52
N ALA A 161 1.18 2.76 9.10
CA ALA A 161 1.32 4.20 8.94
C ALA A 161 1.16 4.96 10.27
N THR A 162 0.52 4.35 11.27
CA THR A 162 0.27 4.94 12.59
C THR A 162 0.70 4.03 13.73
N GLU A 163 0.43 4.43 14.96
CA GLU A 163 0.68 3.56 16.11
C GLU A 163 -0.34 2.42 16.11
N HIS A 164 0.09 1.25 16.59
CA HIS A 164 -0.71 0.04 16.67
C HIS A 164 -0.82 -0.36 18.14
N ILE A 165 -1.98 -0.10 18.74
CA ILE A 165 -2.19 -0.21 20.20
C ILE A 165 -3.33 -1.18 20.50
N PRO A 166 -3.32 -1.86 21.66
CA PRO A 166 -4.44 -2.70 22.10
C PRO A 166 -5.72 -1.87 22.27
N VAL A 167 -6.87 -2.50 22.03
CA VAL A 167 -8.17 -1.90 22.34
C VAL A 167 -8.31 -1.66 23.84
N SER A 168 -8.73 -0.45 24.20
CA SER A 168 -9.13 -0.03 25.56
C SER A 168 -10.65 0.06 25.70
N GLN A 169 -11.14 0.36 26.91
CA GLN A 169 -12.57 0.61 27.15
C GLN A 169 -13.10 1.79 26.30
N ASP A 170 -12.24 2.78 26.01
CA ASP A 170 -12.57 3.98 25.22
C ASP A 170 -12.44 3.77 23.71
N THR A 171 -12.03 2.59 23.26
CA THR A 171 -11.86 2.28 21.82
C THR A 171 -12.52 0.96 21.43
N ASN A 172 -13.34 0.40 22.31
CA ASN A 172 -13.94 -0.93 22.14
C ASN A 172 -15.06 -1.01 21.09
N THR A 173 -15.69 0.12 20.73
CA THR A 173 -16.68 0.23 19.65
C THR A 173 -16.19 1.14 18.53
N ALA A 174 -16.75 0.98 17.32
CA ALA A 174 -16.40 1.84 16.19
C ALA A 174 -16.74 3.32 16.47
N GLN A 175 -17.91 3.59 17.08
CA GLN A 175 -18.33 4.93 17.46
C GLN A 175 -17.33 5.59 18.39
N LYS A 176 -16.85 4.88 19.41
CA LYS A 176 -15.85 5.46 20.32
C LYS A 176 -14.50 5.75 19.66
N ARG A 177 -14.12 4.99 18.62
CA ARG A 177 -12.91 5.25 17.84
C ARG A 177 -13.06 6.45 16.89
N MET A 178 -14.28 6.70 16.40
CA MET A 178 -14.60 7.82 15.51
C MET A 178 -14.91 9.12 16.24
N ASN A 179 -15.46 9.04 17.46
CA ASN A 179 -15.87 10.22 18.21
C ASN A 179 -14.65 11.10 18.53
N LYS A 180 -14.76 12.40 18.22
CA LYS A 180 -13.78 13.44 18.56
C LYS A 180 -13.65 13.60 20.07
#